data_AF-A0A0B7K6P9-F1
#
_entry.id   AF-A0A0B7K6P9-F1
#
_cell.length_a   1.000
_cell.length_b   1.000
_cell.length_c   1.000
_cell.angle_alpha   90.00
_cell.angle_beta   90.00
_cell.angle_gamma   90.00
#
_symmetry.space_group_name_H-M   'P 1'
#
loop_
_entity.id
_entity.type
_entity.pdbx_description
1 polymer ?
#
loop_
_entity_poly.entity_id
_entity_poly.type
_entity_poly.pdbx_seq_one_letter_code
_entity_poly.pdbx_strand_id
1 'polypeptide(L)'
;MRVLLQTVTHLVPGDVYGDRITFIQNTLCRHFFKRDFDHAQKCLFPFHDDFGLNNVKCFVLLDHHGHDHTTQEENPAVFVWMKWTGQSLVQINKGLLSKYNKELSKWPFTWGGRNFRRIPQPPRGSDGKLDPKPHTSLRLGIPLSDDNIVFLREHPERAKWRKTHLHHDLWAKIELFCHPVASTTEA
;
A
#
# COMPACT_ATOMS: atom_id res chain seq x y z
N MET A 1 11.37 -3.26 -19.21
CA MET A 1 11.37 -4.45 -18.29
C MET A 1 10.31 -4.25 -17.22
N ARG A 2 9.51 -5.28 -16.94
CA ARG A 2 8.48 -5.29 -15.90
C ARG A 2 8.76 -6.38 -14.87
N VAL A 3 8.71 -6.03 -13.60
CA VAL A 3 8.95 -6.96 -12.49
C VAL A 3 7.72 -6.96 -11.58
N LEU A 4 7.14 -8.14 -11.37
CA LEU A 4 6.12 -8.34 -10.34
C LEU A 4 6.80 -8.92 -9.10
N LEU A 5 6.80 -8.15 -8.02
CA LEU A 5 7.19 -8.64 -6.70
C LEU A 5 5.95 -9.10 -5.95
N GLN A 6 6.01 -10.31 -5.39
CA GLN A 6 5.06 -10.81 -4.40
C GLN A 6 5.73 -10.82 -3.02
N THR A 7 5.01 -10.38 -2.00
CA THR A 7 5.46 -10.45 -0.60
C THR A 7 4.29 -10.63 0.35
N VAL A 8 4.58 -10.66 1.65
CA VAL A 8 3.60 -10.54 2.72
C VAL A 8 3.92 -9.27 3.51
N THR A 9 2.91 -8.49 3.87
CA THR A 9 3.05 -7.13 4.45
C THR A 9 4.05 -7.03 5.59
N HIS A 10 3.96 -7.93 6.58
CA HIS A 10 4.84 -7.94 7.76
C HIS A 10 6.30 -8.33 7.47
N LEU A 11 6.58 -8.98 6.32
CA LEU A 11 7.93 -9.38 5.94
C LEU A 11 8.73 -8.25 5.30
N VAL A 12 8.08 -7.13 4.94
CA VAL A 12 8.75 -5.97 4.36
C VAL A 12 9.35 -5.13 5.50
N PRO A 13 10.69 -4.95 5.55
CA PRO A 13 11.33 -4.11 6.54
C PRO A 13 10.92 -2.64 6.43
N GLY A 14 10.88 -1.95 7.57
CA GLY A 14 10.57 -0.53 7.67
C GLY A 14 9.52 -0.24 8.74
N ASP A 15 9.61 0.91 9.37
CA ASP A 15 8.72 1.29 10.47
C ASP A 15 7.48 1.99 9.94
N VAL A 16 7.66 2.85 8.93
CA VAL A 16 6.56 3.55 8.25
C VAL A 16 6.38 3.08 6.81
N TYR A 17 5.24 3.46 6.21
CA TYR A 17 4.92 3.16 4.81
C TYR A 17 6.05 3.55 3.85
N GLY A 18 6.63 4.75 4.04
CA GLY A 18 7.73 5.27 3.22
C GLY A 18 8.93 4.34 3.20
N ASP A 19 9.42 3.94 4.37
CA ASP A 19 10.57 3.04 4.53
C ASP A 19 10.35 1.71 3.83
N ARG A 20 9.15 1.14 3.98
CA ARG A 20 8.78 -0.14 3.36
C ARG A 20 8.77 -0.06 1.84
N ILE A 21 8.25 1.03 1.28
CA ILE A 21 8.28 1.27 -0.17
C ILE A 21 9.71 1.49 -0.65
N THR A 22 10.51 2.32 0.04
CA THR A 22 11.91 2.57 -0.29
C THR A 22 12.75 1.28 -0.23
N PHE A 23 12.49 0.42 0.76
CA PHE A 23 13.11 -0.90 0.85
C PHE A 23 12.81 -1.73 -0.39
N ILE A 24 11.54 -1.85 -0.78
CA ILE A 24 11.13 -2.63 -1.95
C ILE A 24 11.78 -2.07 -3.22
N GLN A 25 11.71 -0.76 -3.40
CA GLN A 25 12.30 -0.02 -4.52
C GLN A 25 13.78 -0.34 -4.70
N ASN A 26 14.57 -0.14 -3.64
CA ASN A 26 16.00 -0.34 -3.68
C ASN A 26 16.38 -1.81 -3.77
N THR A 27 15.65 -2.70 -3.09
CA THR A 27 15.91 -4.15 -3.13
C THR A 27 15.76 -4.70 -4.55
N LEU A 28 14.68 -4.33 -5.26
CA LEU A 28 14.51 -4.71 -6.66
C LEU A 28 15.55 -4.05 -7.57
N CYS A 29 15.81 -2.75 -7.39
CA CYS A 29 16.74 -2.04 -8.28
C CYS A 29 18.18 -2.50 -8.12
N ARG A 30 18.63 -2.78 -6.90
CA ARG A 30 19.97 -3.33 -6.63
C ARG A 30 20.11 -4.73 -7.21
N HIS A 31 19.05 -5.54 -7.15
CA HIS A 31 19.07 -6.89 -7.71
C HIS A 31 19.26 -6.87 -9.23
N PHE A 32 18.39 -6.14 -9.95
CA PHE A 32 18.32 -6.15 -11.41
C PHE A 32 19.23 -5.16 -12.12
N PHE A 33 19.46 -3.98 -11.52
CA PHE A 33 20.13 -2.85 -12.17
C PHE A 33 21.42 -2.41 -11.46
N LYS A 34 21.80 -3.07 -10.36
CA LYS A 34 23.00 -2.78 -9.55
C LYS A 34 23.08 -1.31 -9.07
N ARG A 35 21.93 -0.67 -8.86
CA ARG A 35 21.81 0.70 -8.36
C ARG A 35 20.52 0.90 -7.59
N ASP A 36 20.41 2.05 -6.93
CA ASP A 36 19.20 2.45 -6.21
C ASP A 36 18.07 2.88 -7.15
N PHE A 37 16.88 3.03 -6.57
CA PHE A 37 15.70 3.42 -7.32
C PHE A 37 15.83 4.84 -7.85
N ASP A 38 15.33 5.04 -9.07
CA ASP A 38 15.44 6.30 -9.79
C ASP A 38 14.05 6.65 -10.33
N HIS A 39 13.45 7.68 -9.73
CA HIS A 39 12.11 8.14 -10.06
C HIS A 39 11.97 8.70 -11.47
N ALA A 40 13.07 9.10 -12.12
CA ALA A 40 13.04 9.57 -13.49
C ALA A 40 12.87 8.43 -14.51
N GLN A 41 13.28 7.21 -14.15
CA GLN A 41 13.38 6.08 -15.08
C GLN A 41 12.48 4.89 -14.73
N LYS A 42 11.79 4.96 -13.59
CA LYS A 42 11.04 3.82 -13.04
C LYS A 42 9.72 4.26 -12.45
N CYS A 43 8.73 3.38 -12.58
CA CYS A 43 7.42 3.52 -11.95
C CYS A 43 7.17 2.31 -11.05
N LEU A 44 6.54 2.55 -9.89
CA LEU A 44 6.19 1.51 -8.94
C LEU A 44 4.71 1.59 -8.60
N PHE A 45 4.02 0.47 -8.75
CA PHE A 45 2.59 0.34 -8.51
C PHE A 45 2.36 -0.73 -7.44
N PRO A 46 2.13 -0.33 -6.19
CA PRO A 46 1.78 -1.27 -5.14
C PRO A 46 0.32 -1.72 -5.28
N PHE A 47 0.01 -2.93 -4.81
CA PHE A 47 -1.32 -3.51 -4.75
C PHE A 47 -1.44 -4.38 -3.49
N HIS A 48 -2.52 -4.18 -2.72
CA HIS A 48 -2.64 -4.72 -1.36
C HIS A 48 -1.43 -4.37 -0.47
N ASP A 49 -0.97 -3.13 -0.57
CA ASP A 49 0.03 -2.49 0.29
C ASP A 49 -0.55 -2.11 1.66
N ASP A 50 -1.40 -2.98 2.20
CA ASP A 50 -2.03 -2.82 3.51
C ASP A 50 -0.99 -3.11 4.63
N PHE A 51 0.15 -2.41 4.66
CA PHE A 51 1.26 -2.64 5.61
C PHE A 51 0.87 -2.48 7.09
N GLY A 52 -0.25 -1.85 7.39
CA GLY A 52 -0.80 -1.81 8.73
C GLY A 52 -1.47 -3.12 9.18
N LEU A 53 -1.65 -4.07 8.27
CA LEU A 53 -2.13 -5.43 8.55
C LEU A 53 -0.97 -6.42 8.46
N ASN A 54 -0.99 -7.43 9.32
CA ASN A 54 -0.06 -8.56 9.25
C ASN A 54 -0.61 -9.66 8.34
N ASN A 55 0.29 -10.51 7.81
CA ASN A 55 -0.07 -11.68 7.01
C ASN A 55 -0.89 -11.44 5.73
N VAL A 56 -0.95 -10.20 5.22
CA VAL A 56 -1.63 -9.89 3.96
C VAL A 56 -0.67 -10.05 2.79
N LYS A 57 -1.11 -10.75 1.73
CA LYS A 57 -0.33 -10.84 0.49
C LYS A 57 -0.33 -9.48 -0.21
N CYS A 58 0.87 -8.96 -0.46
CA CYS A 58 1.10 -7.72 -1.15
C CYS A 58 1.80 -8.00 -2.49
N PHE A 59 1.44 -7.24 -3.51
CA PHE A 59 2.05 -7.28 -4.83
C PHE A 59 2.57 -5.90 -5.18
N VAL A 60 3.74 -5.84 -5.81
CA VAL A 60 4.32 -4.58 -6.27
C VAL A 60 4.82 -4.76 -7.69
N LEU A 61 4.32 -3.92 -8.59
CA LEU A 61 4.75 -3.88 -9.98
C LEU A 61 5.82 -2.80 -10.12
N LEU A 62 7.00 -3.18 -10.62
CA LEU A 62 8.09 -2.28 -10.94
C LEU A 62 8.29 -2.27 -12.46
N ASP A 63 8.14 -1.09 -13.05
CA ASP A 63 8.36 -0.88 -14.48
C ASP A 63 9.61 -0.03 -14.69
N HIS A 64 10.53 -0.53 -15.52
CA HIS A 64 11.71 0.20 -15.98
C HIS A 64 11.61 0.41 -17.49
N HIS A 65 11.54 1.69 -17.88
CA HIS A 65 11.31 2.15 -19.25
C HIS A 65 12.59 2.57 -19.99
N GLY A 66 13.78 2.24 -19.47
CA GLY A 66 15.04 2.65 -20.11
C GLY A 66 15.27 4.16 -20.06
N HIS A 67 16.03 4.68 -21.04
CA HIS A 67 16.40 6.10 -21.11
C HIS A 67 15.36 6.95 -21.86
N ASP A 68 14.71 6.37 -22.88
CA ASP A 68 13.63 7.02 -23.64
C ASP A 68 12.27 6.58 -23.12
N HIS A 69 11.60 7.51 -22.45
CA HIS A 69 10.32 7.34 -21.77
C HIS A 69 9.13 7.73 -22.66
N THR A 70 9.39 8.10 -23.93
CA THR A 70 8.36 8.45 -24.91
C THR A 70 7.90 7.27 -25.75
N THR A 71 8.69 6.19 -25.81
CA THR A 71 8.33 4.97 -26.52
C THR A 71 7.28 4.19 -25.73
N GLN A 72 6.04 4.18 -26.24
CA GLN A 72 4.98 3.32 -25.70
C GLN A 72 5.21 1.88 -26.18
N GLU A 73 6.06 1.13 -25.47
CA GLU A 73 6.09 -0.32 -25.64
C GLU A 73 4.80 -0.91 -25.05
N GLU A 74 3.87 -1.35 -25.90
CA GLU A 74 2.62 -1.99 -25.46
C GLU A 74 2.88 -3.28 -24.66
N ASN A 75 4.03 -3.93 -24.87
CA ASN A 75 4.46 -5.12 -24.16
C ASN A 75 5.88 -4.95 -23.61
N PRO A 76 6.12 -5.18 -22.30
CA PRO A 76 7.47 -5.18 -21.78
C PRO A 76 8.25 -6.36 -22.38
N ALA A 77 9.39 -6.08 -23.00
CA ALA A 77 10.26 -7.10 -23.59
C ALA A 77 10.71 -8.21 -22.60
N VAL A 78 10.66 -7.93 -21.29
CA VAL A 78 11.04 -8.87 -20.22
C VAL A 78 10.07 -8.72 -19.04
N PHE A 79 9.43 -9.83 -18.66
CA PHE A 79 8.61 -9.96 -17.46
C PHE A 79 9.27 -10.91 -16.45
N VAL A 80 9.45 -10.46 -15.20
CA VAL A 80 10.05 -11.29 -14.13
C VAL A 80 9.14 -11.33 -12.91
N TRP A 81 8.87 -12.53 -12.38
CA TRP A 81 8.14 -12.70 -11.12
C TRP A 81 9.10 -13.04 -9.98
N MET A 82 9.14 -12.17 -8.98
CA MET A 82 9.95 -12.34 -7.77
C MET A 82 9.09 -12.52 -6.53
N LYS A 83 9.64 -13.17 -5.51
CA LYS A 83 9.08 -13.24 -4.16
C LYS A 83 10.10 -12.73 -3.15
N TRP A 84 9.66 -11.83 -2.27
CA TRP A 84 10.41 -11.51 -1.05
C TRP A 84 9.97 -12.48 0.07
N THR A 85 10.95 -13.12 0.71
CA THR A 85 10.71 -14.12 1.77
C THR A 85 10.84 -13.56 3.18
N GLY A 86 11.17 -12.28 3.33
CA GLY A 86 11.62 -11.70 4.62
C GLY A 86 13.15 -11.72 4.77
N GLN A 87 13.84 -12.54 3.98
CA GLN A 87 15.30 -12.68 4.04
C GLN A 87 15.96 -12.49 2.67
N SER A 88 15.32 -12.98 1.60
CA SER A 88 15.89 -12.99 0.27
C SER A 88 14.85 -12.79 -0.83
N LEU A 89 15.31 -12.29 -1.97
CA LEU A 89 14.56 -12.27 -3.22
C LEU A 89 14.75 -13.59 -3.96
N VAL A 90 13.64 -14.26 -4.28
CA VAL A 90 13.64 -15.53 -5.02
C VAL A 90 12.81 -15.38 -6.28
N GLN A 91 13.33 -15.83 -7.42
CA GLN A 91 12.58 -15.85 -8.67
C GLN A 91 11.56 -16.99 -8.65
N ILE A 92 10.31 -16.68 -9.03
CA ILE A 92 9.25 -17.67 -9.17
C ILE A 92 9.27 -18.18 -10.61
N ASN A 93 9.80 -19.38 -10.82
CA ASN A 93 9.80 -20.07 -12.11
C ASN A 93 8.48 -20.82 -12.35
N LYS A 94 7.35 -20.12 -12.22
CA LYS A 94 6.03 -20.64 -12.61
C LYS A 94 5.49 -19.75 -13.72
N GLY A 95 4.98 -20.36 -14.77
CA GLY A 95 4.22 -19.64 -15.79
C GLY A 95 3.14 -18.81 -15.11
N LEU A 96 2.95 -17.56 -15.58
CA LEU A 96 1.95 -16.69 -14.98
C LEU A 96 0.58 -17.34 -15.09
N LEU A 97 -0.08 -17.57 -13.95
CA LEU A 97 -1.45 -18.06 -13.98
C LEU A 97 -2.30 -17.05 -14.76
N SER A 98 -3.20 -17.53 -15.62
CA SER A 98 -4.05 -16.70 -16.50
C SER A 98 -4.77 -15.56 -15.77
N LYS A 99 -5.15 -15.79 -14.51
CA LYS A 99 -5.76 -14.78 -13.62
C LYS A 99 -4.87 -13.54 -13.41
N TYR A 100 -3.55 -13.73 -13.30
CA TYR A 100 -2.61 -12.62 -13.11
C TYR A 100 -2.37 -11.86 -14.41
N ASN A 101 -2.36 -12.54 -15.57
CA ASN A 101 -2.26 -11.87 -16.87
C ASN A 101 -3.44 -10.90 -17.09
N LYS A 102 -4.67 -11.33 -16.77
CA LYS A 102 -5.86 -10.48 -16.90
C LYS A 102 -5.86 -9.27 -15.97
N GLU A 103 -5.27 -9.38 -14.79
CA GLU A 103 -5.11 -8.23 -13.90
C GLU A 103 -3.98 -7.32 -14.38
N LEU A 104 -2.82 -7.88 -14.75
CA LEU A 104 -1.68 -7.12 -15.25
C LEU A 104 -1.98 -6.39 -16.56
N SER A 105 -2.86 -6.92 -17.41
CA SER A 105 -3.29 -6.22 -18.63
C SER A 105 -4.08 -4.94 -18.33
N LYS A 106 -4.63 -4.78 -17.11
CA LYS A 106 -5.24 -3.51 -16.67
C LYS A 106 -4.20 -2.45 -16.29
N TRP A 107 -2.93 -2.84 -16.14
CA TRP A 107 -1.82 -1.96 -15.80
C TRP A 107 -0.96 -1.75 -17.05
N PRO A 108 -1.32 -0.82 -17.94
CA PRO A 108 -0.56 -0.58 -19.16
C PRO A 108 0.89 -0.25 -18.81
N PHE A 109 1.84 -0.74 -19.60
CA PHE A 109 3.27 -0.41 -19.48
C PHE A 109 3.56 0.98 -20.05
N THR A 110 2.79 1.99 -19.62
CA THR A 110 2.88 3.36 -20.11
C THR A 110 3.09 4.34 -18.95
N TRP A 111 3.90 5.38 -19.20
CA TRP A 111 4.18 6.42 -18.21
C TRP A 111 2.92 7.23 -17.81
N GLY A 112 1.91 7.26 -18.67
CA GLY A 112 0.58 7.85 -18.44
C GLY A 112 -0.34 7.02 -17.53
N GLY A 113 0.00 5.75 -17.25
CA GLY A 113 -0.73 4.88 -16.31
C GLY A 113 -0.64 5.32 -14.84
N ARG A 114 0.11 6.38 -14.54
CA ARG A 114 0.24 6.96 -13.18
C ARG A 114 -1.07 7.49 -12.59
N ASN A 115 -2.14 7.59 -13.38
CA ASN A 115 -3.44 8.12 -12.93
C ASN A 115 -4.39 7.07 -12.31
N PHE A 116 -4.00 5.79 -12.24
CA PHE A 116 -4.88 4.72 -11.74
C PHE A 116 -4.86 4.56 -10.22
N ARG A 117 -5.17 5.62 -9.46
CA ARG A 117 -5.77 5.52 -8.11
C ARG A 117 -6.60 6.76 -7.82
N ARG A 118 -7.74 6.95 -8.50
CA ARG A 118 -8.86 7.65 -7.85
C ARG A 118 -9.47 6.65 -6.87
N ILE A 119 -8.91 6.59 -5.66
CA ILE A 119 -9.61 5.96 -4.53
C ILE A 119 -11.00 6.64 -4.50
N PRO A 120 -12.12 5.89 -4.60
CA PRO A 120 -13.44 6.46 -4.51
C PRO A 120 -13.49 7.37 -3.28
N GLN A 121 -13.82 8.65 -3.49
CA GLN A 121 -14.02 9.53 -2.34
C GLN A 121 -15.28 9.08 -1.63
N PRO A 122 -15.26 8.90 -0.30
CA PRO A 122 -16.50 8.65 0.43
C PRO A 122 -17.46 9.83 0.21
N PRO A 123 -18.77 9.60 0.29
CA PRO A 123 -19.77 10.66 0.22
C PRO A 123 -19.43 11.76 1.24
N ARG A 124 -19.55 13.03 0.83
CA ARG A 124 -19.42 14.15 1.76
C ARG A 124 -20.47 13.99 2.87
N GLY A 125 -20.06 14.20 4.12
CA GLY A 125 -21.01 14.28 5.23
C GLY A 125 -22.02 15.39 5.00
N SER A 126 -23.21 15.27 5.59
CA SER A 126 -24.28 16.28 5.55
C SER A 126 -23.87 17.62 6.18
N ASP A 127 -22.78 17.64 6.94
CA ASP A 127 -22.15 18.80 7.58
C ASP A 127 -21.06 19.47 6.71
N GLY A 128 -20.77 18.94 5.52
CA GLY A 128 -19.73 19.47 4.63
C GLY A 128 -18.30 19.27 5.12
N LYS A 129 -18.08 18.72 6.32
CA LYS A 129 -16.75 18.39 6.84
C LYS A 129 -16.26 17.12 6.16
N LEU A 130 -15.01 17.15 5.67
CA LEU A 130 -14.36 15.93 5.20
C LEU A 130 -14.14 15.02 6.40
N ASP A 131 -14.74 13.83 6.37
CA ASP A 131 -14.34 12.76 7.28
C ASP A 131 -12.83 12.55 7.09
N PRO A 132 -12.01 12.75 8.14
CA PRO A 132 -10.62 12.36 8.06
C PRO A 132 -10.58 10.90 7.60
N LYS A 133 -9.61 10.52 6.76
CA LYS A 133 -9.52 9.16 6.18
C LYS A 133 -8.52 8.27 6.93
N PRO A 134 -8.61 8.05 8.25
CA PRO A 134 -7.66 7.23 8.95
C PRO A 134 -7.75 5.77 8.53
N HIS A 135 -8.84 5.32 7.89
CA HIS A 135 -8.89 3.97 7.32
C HIS A 135 -7.79 3.74 6.29
N THR A 136 -7.51 4.74 5.44
CA THR A 136 -6.42 4.69 4.46
C THR A 136 -5.07 4.75 5.16
N SER A 137 -4.90 5.69 6.10
CA SER A 137 -3.66 5.83 6.87
C SER A 137 -3.32 4.53 7.62
N LEU A 138 -4.27 4.00 8.38
CA LEU A 138 -4.09 2.76 9.16
C LEU A 138 -3.81 1.56 8.28
N ARG A 139 -4.48 1.43 7.13
CA ARG A 139 -4.17 0.35 6.16
C ARG A 139 -2.74 0.45 5.67
N LEU A 140 -2.25 1.65 5.39
CA LEU A 140 -0.87 1.89 4.96
C LEU A 140 0.14 1.75 6.13
N GLY A 141 -0.32 1.53 7.36
CA GLY A 141 0.54 1.48 8.55
C GLY A 141 0.96 2.87 9.05
N ILE A 142 0.30 3.92 8.61
CA ILE A 142 0.51 5.29 9.08
C ILE A 142 -0.28 5.48 10.39
N PRO A 143 0.37 5.98 11.46
CA PRO A 143 -0.30 6.28 12.72
C PRO A 143 -1.48 7.26 12.58
N LEU A 144 -2.42 7.21 13.52
CA LEU A 144 -3.47 8.22 13.62
C LEU A 144 -2.87 9.54 14.10
N SER A 145 -3.28 10.65 13.49
CA SER A 145 -3.05 11.97 14.07
C SER A 145 -3.98 12.22 15.26
N ASP A 146 -3.58 13.12 16.16
CA ASP A 146 -4.38 13.53 17.30
C ASP A 146 -5.76 14.08 16.86
N ASP A 147 -5.81 14.85 15.77
CA ASP A 147 -7.06 15.35 15.20
C ASP A 147 -8.04 14.22 14.83
N ASN A 148 -7.53 13.11 14.29
CA ASN A 148 -8.36 11.95 13.96
C ASN A 148 -8.89 11.27 15.21
N ILE A 149 -8.10 11.25 16.28
CA ILE A 149 -8.47 10.68 17.57
C ILE A 149 -9.55 11.55 18.24
N VAL A 150 -9.34 12.86 18.30
CA VAL A 150 -10.32 13.82 18.83
C VAL A 150 -11.63 13.73 18.06
N PHE A 151 -11.57 13.72 16.72
CA PHE A 151 -12.76 13.58 15.87
C PHE A 151 -13.56 12.30 16.18
N LEU A 152 -12.88 11.17 16.39
CA LEU A 152 -13.56 9.91 16.69
C LEU A 152 -14.18 9.85 18.09
N ARG A 153 -13.64 10.63 19.03
CA ARG A 153 -14.25 10.82 20.37
C ARG A 153 -15.48 11.70 20.31
N GLU A 154 -15.43 12.77 19.53
CA GLU A 154 -16.54 13.73 19.37
C GLU A 154 -17.70 13.15 18.54
N HIS A 155 -17.44 12.14 17.70
CA HIS A 155 -18.41 11.52 16.80
C HIS A 155 -18.58 10.00 17.04
N PRO A 156 -19.21 9.57 18.14
CA PRO A 156 -19.35 8.15 18.51
C PRO A 156 -20.15 7.32 17.49
N GLU A 157 -21.07 7.93 16.75
CA GLU A 157 -21.79 7.30 15.63
C GLU A 157 -20.85 6.89 14.49
N ARG A 158 -19.82 7.71 14.22
CA ARG A 158 -18.79 7.42 13.21
C ARG A 158 -17.85 6.32 13.69
N ALA A 159 -17.49 6.33 14.97
CA ALA A 159 -16.71 5.26 15.58
C ALA A 159 -17.44 3.90 15.49
N LYS A 160 -18.74 3.88 15.81
CA LYS A 160 -19.58 2.66 15.68
C LYS A 160 -19.67 2.15 14.24
N TRP A 161 -19.85 3.04 13.26
CA TRP A 161 -19.82 2.66 11.85
C TRP A 161 -18.46 2.07 11.45
N ARG A 162 -17.36 2.66 11.94
CA ARG A 162 -16.02 2.15 11.64
C ARG A 162 -15.74 0.79 12.26
N LYS A 163 -16.20 0.53 13.47
CA LYS A 163 -16.10 -0.79 14.12
C LYS A 163 -16.71 -1.91 13.27
N THR A 164 -17.77 -1.64 12.52
CA THR A 164 -18.45 -2.64 11.68
C THR A 164 -17.88 -2.78 10.27
N HIS A 165 -17.08 -1.81 9.80
CA HIS A 165 -16.60 -1.77 8.41
C HIS A 165 -15.06 -1.85 8.27
N LEU A 166 -14.31 -1.66 9.35
CA LEU A 166 -12.86 -1.84 9.37
C LEU A 166 -12.50 -3.30 9.65
N HIS A 167 -11.33 -3.72 9.14
CA HIS A 167 -10.72 -4.97 9.55
C HIS A 167 -10.48 -4.95 11.07
N HIS A 168 -10.75 -6.05 11.75
CA HIS A 168 -10.66 -6.16 13.21
C HIS A 168 -9.32 -5.64 13.75
N ASP A 169 -8.20 -6.06 13.15
CA ASP A 169 -6.85 -5.63 13.59
C ASP A 169 -6.58 -4.14 13.40
N LEU A 170 -7.26 -3.47 12.45
CA LEU A 170 -7.16 -2.02 12.30
C LEU A 170 -8.06 -1.32 13.32
N TRP A 171 -9.24 -1.87 13.59
CA TRP A 171 -10.14 -1.36 14.62
C TRP A 171 -9.51 -1.42 16.00
N ALA A 172 -8.83 -2.51 16.35
CA ALA A 172 -8.14 -2.66 17.63
C ALA A 172 -7.14 -1.51 17.91
N LYS A 173 -6.53 -0.94 16.87
CA LYS A 173 -5.63 0.23 16.98
C LYS A 173 -6.37 1.54 17.27
N ILE A 174 -7.66 1.62 16.92
CA ILE A 174 -8.51 2.79 17.14
C ILE A 174 -9.25 2.68 18.48
N GLU A 175 -9.71 1.48 18.82
CA GLU A 175 -10.61 1.22 19.95
C GLU A 175 -10.04 1.74 21.28
N LEU A 176 -8.72 1.66 21.45
CA LEU A 176 -7.98 2.20 22.59
C LEU A 176 -8.25 3.69 22.84
N PHE A 177 -8.59 4.45 21.79
CA PHE A 177 -8.81 5.88 21.86
C PHE A 177 -10.29 6.28 21.96
N CYS A 178 -11.20 5.35 21.66
CA CYS A 178 -12.65 5.59 21.66
C CYS A 178 -13.31 5.40 23.03
N HIS A 179 -12.62 4.81 24.00
CA HIS A 179 -13.09 4.70 25.37
C HIS A 179 -12.46 5.77 26.25
N PRO A 180 -13.23 6.52 27.05
CA PRO A 180 -12.65 7.38 28.07
C PRO A 180 -11.92 6.49 29.08
N VAL A 181 -10.65 6.78 29.32
CA VAL A 181 -9.94 6.25 30.50
C VAL A 181 -10.80 6.67 31.69
N ALA A 182 -11.37 5.70 32.40
CA ALA A 182 -12.06 5.97 33.65
C ALA A 182 -11.06 6.71 34.53
N SER A 183 -11.37 7.97 34.86
CA SER A 183 -10.65 8.73 35.86
C SER A 183 -10.63 7.87 37.12
N THR A 184 -9.49 7.27 37.44
CA THR A 184 -9.23 6.76 38.77
C THR A 184 -9.15 7.99 39.67
N THR A 185 -10.31 8.35 40.22
CA THR A 185 -10.40 9.22 41.38
C THR A 185 -9.82 8.43 42.54
N GLU A 186 -8.52 8.61 42.83
CA GLU A 186 -7.98 8.22 44.13
C GLU A 186 -8.39 9.30 45.14
N ALA A 187 -8.93 8.78 46.25
CA ALA A 187 -9.52 9.50 47.37
C ALA A 187 -8.47 10.02 48.35
#